data_AF-A0A0N5A8Z5-F1
#
_entry.id   AF-A0A0N5A8Z5-F1
#
_cell.length_a   1.000
_cell.length_b   1.000
_cell.length_c   1.000
_cell.angle_alpha   90.00
_cell.angle_beta   90.00
_cell.angle_gamma   90.00
#
_symmetry.space_group_name_H-M   'P 1'
#
loop_
_entity.id
_entity.type
_entity.pdbx_description
1 polymer ?
#
loop_
_entity_poly.entity_id
_entity_poly.type
_entity_poly.pdbx_seq_one_letter_code
_entity_poly.pdbx_strand_id
1 'polypeptide(L)' 'MSVMFANARTTQVSAGHLVEFKAGRSILQPGSTPEKRKVVAEKAKGLVFIKQSNDQLMHFCWKNRETGQIPD' A
#
# COMPACT_ATOMS: atom_id res chain seq x y z
N MET A 1 -7.55 47.34 10.20
CA MET A 1 -7.25 46.46 9.04
C MET A 1 -6.61 45.17 9.55
N SER A 2 -7.43 44.22 9.98
CA SER A 2 -7.06 42.83 10.24
C SER A 2 -8.34 42.06 10.50
N VAL A 3 -8.59 40.99 9.73
CA VAL A 3 -8.81 39.65 10.27
C VAL A 3 -8.64 38.66 9.12
N MET A 4 -7.77 37.69 9.34
CA MET A 4 -7.42 36.65 8.38
C MET A 4 -8.56 35.65 8.23
N PHE A 5 -8.97 35.37 7.00
CA PHE A 5 -9.86 34.25 6.71
C PHE A 5 -9.10 32.96 6.98
N ALA A 6 -9.42 32.32 8.10
CA ALA A 6 -9.05 30.94 8.35
C ALA A 6 -9.74 30.08 7.30
N ASN A 7 -9.00 29.69 6.25
CA ASN A 7 -9.38 28.54 5.44
C ASN A 7 -9.39 27.33 6.38
N ALA A 8 -10.56 27.02 6.93
CA ALA A 8 -10.84 25.70 7.44
C ALA A 8 -10.71 24.78 6.22
N ARG A 9 -9.51 24.22 6.02
CA ARG A 9 -9.36 23.04 5.18
C ARG A 9 -10.28 22.01 5.82
N THR A 10 -11.42 21.78 5.19
CA THR A 10 -12.21 20.59 5.39
C THR A 10 -11.21 19.44 5.31
N THR A 11 -10.88 18.84 6.43
CA THR A 11 -10.40 17.47 6.45
C THR A 11 -11.56 16.70 5.85
N GLN A 12 -11.58 16.60 4.51
CA GLN A 12 -12.32 15.55 3.83
C GLN A 12 -12.03 14.32 4.66
N VAL A 13 -13.08 13.68 5.17
CA VAL A 13 -12.99 12.32 5.71
C VAL A 13 -12.19 11.58 4.67
N SER A 14 -10.93 11.32 5.02
CA SER A 14 -9.90 11.07 4.03
C SER A 14 -10.39 9.90 3.22
N ALA A 15 -10.58 10.07 1.91
CA ALA A 15 -10.64 8.97 0.96
C ALA A 15 -9.25 8.30 0.86
N GLY A 16 -8.58 8.16 2.00
CA GLY A 16 -7.25 7.61 2.20
C GLY A 16 -7.37 6.20 2.73
N HIS A 17 -6.22 5.53 2.76
CA HIS A 17 -6.14 4.17 3.21
C HIS A 17 -6.46 4.08 4.72
N LEU A 18 -7.20 3.04 5.10
CA LEU A 18 -7.50 2.73 6.51
C LEU A 18 -6.21 2.44 7.30
N VAL A 19 -5.26 1.80 6.64
CA VAL A 19 -3.92 1.52 7.15
C VAL A 19 -2.95 1.69 6.02
N GLU A 20 -1.80 2.32 6.27
CA GLU A 20 -0.67 2.35 5.35
C GLU A 20 0.66 2.28 6.08
N PHE A 21 1.57 1.45 5.59
CA PHE A 21 2.92 1.35 6.14
C PHE A 21 3.92 0.85 5.08
N LYS A 22 5.19 1.20 5.28
CA LYS A 22 6.28 0.80 4.38
C LYS A 22 6.65 -0.65 4.66
N ALA A 23 6.48 -1.52 3.66
CA ALA A 23 6.86 -2.93 3.74
C ALA A 23 7.18 -3.49 2.36
N GLY A 24 8.20 -4.33 2.27
CA GLY A 24 8.49 -5.14 1.08
C GLY A 24 7.64 -6.41 1.04
N ARG A 25 7.72 -7.16 -0.06
CA ARG A 25 7.12 -8.50 -0.19
C ARG A 25 8.19 -9.57 -0.33
N SER A 26 7.76 -10.81 -0.17
CA SER A 26 8.55 -11.99 -0.50
C SER A 26 7.80 -12.82 -1.53
N ILE A 27 8.54 -13.37 -2.49
CA ILE A 27 7.98 -14.19 -3.57
C ILE A 27 8.45 -15.63 -3.36
N LEU A 28 7.56 -16.57 -3.64
CA LEU A 28 7.87 -18.00 -3.62
C LEU A 28 8.54 -18.39 -4.94
N GLN A 29 9.81 -18.77 -4.88
CA GLN A 29 10.59 -19.24 -6.03
C GLN A 29 10.81 -20.76 -5.96
N PRO A 30 11.02 -21.44 -7.10
CA PRO A 30 11.49 -22.82 -7.10
C PRO A 30 12.78 -22.96 -6.28
N GLY A 31 12.83 -23.98 -5.43
CA GLY A 31 14.01 -24.32 -4.65
C GLY A 31 14.98 -25.22 -5.42
N SER A 32 16.01 -25.71 -4.74
CA SER A 32 17.05 -26.57 -5.33
C SER A 32 16.54 -27.95 -5.77
N THR A 33 15.36 -28.38 -5.30
CA THR A 33 14.69 -29.60 -5.74
C THR A 33 13.23 -29.28 -6.13
N PRO A 34 12.61 -30.07 -7.02
CA PRO A 34 11.25 -29.80 -7.51
C PRO A 34 10.17 -29.68 -6.42
N GLU A 35 10.38 -30.38 -5.30
CA GLU A 35 9.47 -30.42 -4.15
C GLU A 35 9.70 -29.27 -3.16
N LYS A 36 10.86 -28.59 -3.25
CA LYS A 36 11.22 -27.51 -2.32
C LYS A 36 10.90 -26.16 -2.95
N ARG A 37 10.28 -25.29 -2.16
CA ARG A 37 10.05 -23.88 -2.51
C ARG A 37 10.93 -23.01 -1.61
N LYS A 38 11.43 -21.90 -2.15
CA LYS A 38 12.23 -20.93 -1.42
C LYS A 38 11.51 -19.60 -1.36
N VAL A 39 11.46 -19.01 -0.17
CA VAL A 39 10.97 -17.64 0.02
C VAL A 39 12.11 -16.68 -0.27
N VAL A 40 11.94 -15.79 -1.24
CA VAL A 40 12.95 -14.79 -1.62
C VAL A 40 12.37 -13.41 -1.42
N ALA A 41 13.02 -12.61 -0.58
CA ALA A 41 12.62 -11.23 -0.34
C ALA A 41 12.85 -10.38 -1.59
N GLU A 42 11.83 -9.62 -1.99
CA GLU A 42 11.92 -8.66 -3.07
C GLU A 42 12.69 -7.42 -2.59
N LYS A 43 13.66 -6.95 -3.39
CA LYS A 43 14.48 -5.76 -3.03
C LYS A 43 13.72 -4.43 -3.18
N ALA A 44 12.60 -4.45 -3.90
CA ALA A 44 11.83 -3.26 -4.20
C ALA A 44 11.19 -2.66 -2.94
N LYS A 45 11.29 -1.33 -2.80
CA LYS A 45 10.62 -0.62 -1.71
C LYS A 45 9.11 -0.61 -1.94
N GLY A 46 8.37 -1.22 -1.01
CA GLY A 46 6.91 -1.29 -1.09
C GLY A 46 6.16 -0.41 -0.08
N LEU A 47 4.87 -0.23 -0.35
CA LEU A 47 3.87 0.31 0.56
C LEU A 47 2.70 -0.66 0.61
N VAL A 48 2.42 -1.20 1.80
CA VAL A 48 1.19 -1.95 2.05
C VAL A 48 0.13 -0.95 2.49
N PHE A 49 -1.06 -1.06 1.90
CA PHE A 49 -2.18 -0.27 2.33
C PHE A 49 -3.50 -1.04 2.22
N ILE A 50 -4.45 -0.68 3.08
CA ILE A 50 -5.79 -1.27 3.10
C ILE A 50 -6.79 -0.17 2.77
N LYS A 51 -7.66 -0.40 1.79
CA LYS A 51 -8.76 0.52 1.46
C LYS A 51 -10.10 -0.20 1.52
N GLN A 52 -11.13 0.51 1.95
CA GLN A 52 -12.51 0.06 1.81
C GLN A 52 -13.07 0.65 0.53
N SER A 53 -13.57 -0.19 -0.35
CA SER A 53 -14.23 0.23 -1.60
C SER A 53 -15.71 0.55 -1.35
N ASN A 54 -16.36 1.19 -2.33
CA ASN A 54 -17.76 1.60 -2.24
C ASN A 54 -18.74 0.41 -2.20
N ASP A 55 -18.28 -0.77 -2.62
CA ASP A 55 -18.95 -2.07 -2.46
C ASP A 55 -18.80 -2.65 -1.04
N GLN A 56 -18.22 -1.88 -0.11
CA GLN A 56 -17.90 -2.27 1.26
C GLN A 56 -16.86 -3.39 1.39
N LEU A 57 -16.21 -3.78 0.29
CA LEU A 57 -15.12 -4.76 0.32
C LEU A 57 -13.81 -4.12 0.75
N MET A 58 -13.01 -4.92 1.45
CA MET A 58 -11.69 -4.54 1.92
C MET A 58 -10.65 -5.00 0.93
N HIS A 59 -9.90 -4.06 0.37
CA HIS A 59 -8.78 -4.34 -0.53
C HIS A 59 -7.48 -4.22 0.24
N PHE A 60 -6.75 -5.33 0.32
CA PHE A 60 -5.37 -5.37 0.77
C PHE A 60 -4.48 -5.22 -0.45
N CYS A 61 -3.78 -4.09 -0.55
CA CYS A 61 -2.98 -3.76 -1.73
C CYS A 61 -1.51 -3.59 -1.36
N TRP A 62 -0.64 -3.91 -2.31
CA TRP A 62 0.77 -3.59 -2.25
C TRP A 62 1.18 -2.75 -3.46
N LYS A 63 1.78 -1.60 -3.17
CA LYS A 63 2.30 -0.69 -4.18
C LYS A 63 3.82 -0.73 -4.18
N ASN A 64 4.40 -0.91 -5.36
CA ASN A 64 5.81 -0.67 -5.59
C ASN A 64 6.06 0.85 -5.56
N ARG A 65 6.91 1.33 -4.65
CA ARG A 65 7.24 2.75 -4.51
C ARG A 65 8.30 3.23 -5.50
N GLU A 66 9.02 2.32 -6.13
CA GLU A 66 10.04 2.63 -7.14
C GLU A 66 9.38 2.82 -8.51
N THR A 67 8.44 1.95 -8.87
CA THR A 67 7.73 2.00 -10.18
C THR A 67 6.37 2.68 -10.11
N GLY A 68 5.78 2.80 -8.91
CA GLY A 68 4.43 3.33 -8.71
C GLY A 68 3.30 2.34 -9.04
N GLN A 69 3.62 1.13 -9.51
CA GLN A 69 2.64 0.10 -9.87
C GLN A 69 2.01 -0.55 -8.62
N ILE A 70 0.75 -0.99 -8.77
CA ILE A 70 -0.04 -1.69 -7.75
C ILE A 70 -0.33 -3.10 -8.28
N PRO A 71 0.63 -4.03 -8.17
CA PRO A 71 0.44 -5.39 -8.66
C PRO A 71 -0.56 -6.22 -7.82
N ASP A 72 -0.80 -5.84 -6.56
CA ASP A 72 -1.84 -6.42 -5.69
C ASP A 72 -2.76 -5.33 -5.12
#